data_AF-A0A0G4H9E8-F1
#
_entry.id   AF-A0A0G4H9E8-F1
#
_cell.length_a   1.000
_cell.length_b   1.000
_cell.length_c   1.000
_cell.angle_alpha   90.00
_cell.angle_beta   90.00
_cell.angle_gamma   90.00
#
_symmetry.space_group_name_H-M   'P 1'
#
loop_
_entity.id
_entity.type
_entity.pdbx_description
1 polymer ?
#
loop_
_entity_poly.entity_id
_entity_poly.type
_entity_poly.pdbx_seq_one_letter_code
_entity_poly.pdbx_strand_id
1 'polypeptide(L)'
;MQFESPSGRPTADDALRDPLFSRESAETAQCVACFEILLRARGVTCHDGARHFLCAECLNRHVEAKTRLDVEYSDVRARFKEGGCTVSCLAEGCPSESFSSIEISWHLHVHIHAQWEGVRLEAAQERLCTEIKREFEQKLKRLLIEDEAQWKVEEIVEEVLTLKYPKCRTAFADFDGCTALTCVNCGCEFCGYCLLDCGRDAHDHVPWCPIGEGMYVGQERWEQLQRERKRHQIGGVVAKLGVEERAEVLHLLQPLMQERGIILES
;
A
#
# COMPACT_ATOMS: atom_id res chain seq x y z
N MET A 1 -30.46 50.57 33.49
CA MET A 1 -30.77 51.00 34.88
C MET A 1 -31.55 52.30 34.80
N GLN A 2 -32.79 52.35 35.32
CA GLN A 2 -33.51 53.60 35.50
C GLN A 2 -33.32 54.03 36.95
N PHE A 3 -32.67 55.17 37.16
CA PHE A 3 -32.47 55.76 38.48
C PHE A 3 -33.60 56.74 38.77
N GLU A 4 -34.34 56.50 39.85
CA GLU A 4 -35.50 57.31 40.25
C GLU A 4 -35.11 58.69 40.82
N SER A 5 -33.84 58.90 41.18
CA SER A 5 -33.32 60.16 41.74
C SER A 5 -32.18 60.75 40.90
N PRO A 6 -32.15 62.08 40.65
CA PRO A 6 -31.09 62.74 39.88
C PRO A 6 -29.69 62.54 40.46
N SER A 7 -29.58 62.45 41.79
CA SER A 7 -28.34 62.26 42.54
C SER A 7 -27.80 60.82 42.48
N GLY A 8 -28.59 59.86 42.01
CA GLY A 8 -28.18 58.47 41.82
C GLY A 8 -27.61 58.17 40.43
N ARG A 9 -27.55 59.17 39.54
CA ARG A 9 -26.96 59.00 38.21
C ARG A 9 -25.43 59.00 38.32
N PRO A 10 -24.74 58.09 37.62
CA PRO A 10 -23.28 58.14 37.53
C PRO A 10 -22.82 59.51 37.05
N THR A 11 -21.73 60.03 37.62
CA THR A 11 -21.11 61.23 37.06
C THR A 11 -20.53 60.91 35.69
N ALA A 12 -20.24 61.94 34.88
CA ALA A 12 -19.63 61.73 33.57
C ALA A 12 -18.28 60.97 33.68
N ASP A 13 -17.54 61.16 34.77
CA ASP A 13 -16.28 60.46 35.04
C ASP A 13 -16.53 58.98 35.39
N ASP A 14 -17.57 58.68 36.18
CA ASP A 14 -17.96 57.30 36.51
C ASP A 14 -18.45 56.52 35.28
N ALA A 15 -19.20 57.19 34.39
CA ALA A 15 -19.68 56.59 33.16
C ALA A 15 -18.54 56.26 32.18
N LEU A 16 -17.47 57.06 32.15
CA LEU A 16 -16.29 56.82 31.29
C LEU A 16 -15.39 55.69 31.81
N ARG A 17 -15.53 55.31 33.08
CA ARG A 17 -14.82 54.17 33.69
C ARG A 17 -15.60 52.86 33.59
N ASP A 18 -16.86 52.91 33.16
CA ASP A 18 -17.67 51.72 32.88
C ASP A 18 -17.02 50.90 31.77
N PRO A 19 -16.88 49.56 31.88
CA PRO A 19 -16.31 48.69 30.85
C PRO A 19 -16.91 48.88 29.45
N LEU A 20 -18.15 49.35 29.32
CA LEU A 20 -18.80 49.68 28.04
C LEU A 20 -18.18 50.90 27.35
N PHE A 21 -17.61 51.84 28.11
CA PHE A 21 -17.04 53.11 27.63
C PHE A 21 -15.53 53.22 27.89
N SER A 22 -14.99 52.35 28.74
CA SER A 22 -13.57 52.13 28.87
C SER A 22 -13.10 51.63 27.51
N ARG A 23 -12.37 52.47 26.79
CA ARG A 23 -11.68 52.06 25.57
C ARG A 23 -10.79 50.90 26.01
N GLU A 24 -11.20 49.65 25.75
CA GLU A 24 -10.23 48.59 25.52
C GLU A 24 -9.22 49.20 24.57
N SER A 25 -8.02 49.42 25.08
CA SER A 25 -6.96 50.07 24.34
C SER A 25 -6.72 49.22 23.12
N ALA A 26 -7.30 49.64 21.99
CA ALA A 26 -7.36 48.84 20.80
C ALA A 26 -5.92 48.58 20.36
N GLU A 27 -5.44 47.35 20.59
CA GLU A 27 -4.05 47.00 20.34
C GLU A 27 -3.79 47.18 18.85
N THR A 28 -2.84 48.04 18.51
CA THR A 28 -2.39 48.22 17.13
C THR A 28 -1.15 47.39 16.87
N ALA A 29 -1.02 46.87 15.66
CA ALA A 29 0.18 46.16 15.20
C ALA A 29 0.53 46.59 13.77
N GLN A 30 1.83 46.55 13.44
CA GLN A 30 2.31 46.82 12.09
C GLN A 30 2.30 45.54 11.26
N CYS A 31 1.70 45.59 10.08
CA CYS A 31 1.66 44.45 9.19
C CYS A 31 3.05 44.14 8.59
N VAL A 32 3.49 42.88 8.65
CA VAL A 32 4.79 42.45 8.08
C VAL A 32 4.87 42.50 6.55
N ALA A 33 3.74 42.67 5.85
CA ALA A 33 3.69 42.68 4.39
C ALA A 33 3.53 44.10 3.80
N CYS A 34 2.55 44.88 4.28
CA CYS A 34 2.31 46.24 3.78
C CYS A 34 2.88 47.35 4.68
N PHE A 35 3.41 47.01 5.86
CA PHE A 35 3.96 47.95 6.85
C PHE A 35 2.97 48.98 7.42
N GLU A 36 1.67 48.82 7.17
CA GLU A 36 0.63 49.66 7.77
C GLU A 36 0.38 49.30 9.23
N ILE A 37 0.08 50.32 10.06
CA ILE A 37 -0.30 50.15 11.46
C ILE A 37 -1.82 50.07 11.53
N LEU A 38 -2.31 48.89 11.92
CA LEU A 38 -3.74 48.57 11.94
C LEU A 38 -4.13 48.00 13.30
N LEU A 39 -5.44 47.91 13.55
CA LEU A 39 -5.94 47.18 14.72
C LEU A 39 -5.56 45.71 14.61
N ARG A 40 -5.02 45.13 15.69
CA ARG A 40 -4.62 43.73 15.76
C ARG A 40 -5.76 42.77 15.46
N ALA A 41 -7.00 43.15 15.80
CA ALA A 41 -8.20 42.39 15.49
C ALA A 41 -8.55 42.34 13.98
N ARG A 42 -7.87 43.11 13.12
CA ARG A 42 -8.08 43.13 11.66
C ARG A 42 -7.10 42.23 10.90
N GLY A 43 -6.58 41.18 11.52
CA GLY A 43 -5.64 40.26 10.91
C GLY A 43 -5.24 39.14 11.86
N VAL A 44 -4.28 38.33 11.41
CA VAL A 44 -3.75 37.20 12.18
C VAL A 44 -2.39 37.55 12.76
N THR A 45 -2.09 37.01 13.93
CA THR A 45 -0.78 37.16 14.58
C THR A 45 -0.19 35.78 14.82
N CYS A 46 1.07 35.56 14.48
CA CYS A 46 1.69 34.27 14.74
C CYS A 46 1.97 34.06 16.24
N HIS A 47 2.15 32.80 16.64
CA HIS A 47 2.42 32.41 18.01
C HIS A 47 3.91 32.51 18.41
N ASP A 48 4.77 32.99 17.50
CA ASP A 48 6.19 33.19 17.77
C ASP A 48 6.44 34.39 18.71
N GLY A 49 7.59 34.42 19.37
CA GLY A 49 7.96 35.47 20.32
C GLY A 49 7.96 36.88 19.72
N ALA A 50 8.28 37.01 18.43
CA ALA A 50 8.22 38.28 17.70
C ALA A 50 6.79 38.74 17.34
N ARG A 51 5.78 37.87 17.50
CA ARG A 51 4.34 38.11 17.27
C ARG A 51 4.07 38.88 15.97
N HIS A 52 4.58 38.35 14.86
CA HIS A 52 4.40 38.91 13.52
C HIS A 52 2.91 39.03 13.17
N PHE A 53 2.49 40.24 12.77
CA PHE A 53 1.10 40.54 12.42
C PHE A 53 0.92 40.61 10.90
N LEU A 54 -0.12 39.95 10.39
CA LEU A 54 -0.52 40.00 8.98
C LEU A 54 -1.95 40.52 8.89
N CYS A 55 -2.14 41.68 8.24
CA CYS A 55 -3.47 42.26 8.08
C CYS A 55 -4.35 41.41 7.15
N ALA A 56 -5.66 41.51 7.30
CA ALA A 56 -6.63 40.75 6.52
C ALA A 56 -6.44 40.95 5.01
N GLU A 57 -6.14 42.15 4.53
CA GLU A 57 -5.94 42.40 3.09
C GLU A 57 -4.72 41.64 2.53
N CYS A 58 -3.60 41.68 3.25
CA CYS A 58 -2.40 40.95 2.85
C CYS A 58 -2.57 39.43 3.02
N LEU A 59 -3.30 38.97 4.03
CA LEU A 59 -3.69 37.56 4.18
C LEU A 59 -4.53 37.08 2.98
N ASN A 60 -5.52 37.86 2.55
CA ASN A 60 -6.36 37.50 1.41
C ASN A 60 -5.54 37.38 0.12
N ARG A 61 -4.68 38.36 -0.18
CA ARG A 61 -3.78 38.29 -1.35
C ARG A 61 -2.82 37.10 -1.28
N HIS A 62 -2.34 36.76 -0.08
CA HIS A 62 -1.46 35.63 0.13
C HIS A 62 -2.16 34.29 -0.14
N VAL A 63 -3.38 34.12 0.36
CA VAL A 63 -4.19 32.91 0.12
C VAL A 63 -4.61 32.84 -1.35
N GLU A 64 -5.02 33.95 -1.95
CA GLU A 64 -5.33 34.04 -3.38
C GLU A 64 -4.15 33.56 -4.24
N ALA A 65 -2.95 34.07 -3.99
CA ALA A 65 -1.74 33.69 -4.74
C ALA A 65 -1.42 32.19 -4.64
N LYS A 66 -1.76 31.54 -3.52
CA LYS A 66 -1.55 30.09 -3.31
C LYS A 66 -2.63 29.21 -3.90
N THR A 67 -3.82 29.77 -4.10
CA THR A 67 -5.01 29.02 -4.55
C THR A 67 -5.33 29.22 -6.02
N ARG A 68 -4.80 30.30 -6.62
CA ARG A 68 -4.99 30.65 -8.03
C ARG A 68 -4.60 29.50 -8.96
N LEU A 69 -5.49 29.24 -9.91
CA LEU A 69 -5.28 28.33 -11.03
C LEU A 69 -4.61 29.12 -12.16
N ASP A 70 -3.28 29.13 -12.17
CA ASP A 70 -2.51 29.72 -13.26
C ASP A 70 -1.68 28.64 -13.97
N VAL A 71 -1.71 28.61 -15.30
CA VAL A 71 -0.97 27.63 -16.11
C VAL A 71 0.53 27.92 -16.02
N GLU A 72 0.93 29.18 -15.81
CA GLU A 72 2.33 29.58 -15.66
C GLU A 72 2.90 29.34 -14.25
N TYR A 73 2.03 29.19 -13.23
CA TYR A 73 2.41 29.04 -11.81
C TYR A 73 1.73 27.82 -11.16
N SER A 74 1.62 26.72 -11.90
CA SER A 74 0.97 25.48 -11.41
C SER A 74 1.71 24.85 -10.22
N ASP A 75 3.00 25.11 -10.10
CA ASP A 75 3.89 24.59 -9.04
C ASP A 75 3.55 25.17 -7.66
N VAL A 76 3.16 26.44 -7.58
CA VAL A 76 2.79 27.10 -6.31
C VAL A 76 1.57 26.41 -5.68
N ARG A 77 0.53 26.17 -6.48
CA ARG A 77 -0.69 25.50 -6.03
C ARG A 77 -0.43 24.03 -5.69
N ALA A 78 0.38 23.33 -6.49
CA ALA A 78 0.79 21.96 -6.22
C ALA A 78 1.51 21.85 -4.87
N ARG A 79 2.52 22.69 -4.62
CA ARG A 79 3.24 22.73 -3.33
C ARG A 79 2.33 23.11 -2.17
N PHE A 80 1.36 23.99 -2.40
CA PHE A 80 0.36 24.32 -1.39
C PHE A 80 -0.53 23.12 -1.03
N LYS A 81 -0.96 22.33 -2.01
CA LYS A 81 -1.71 21.08 -1.80
C LYS A 81 -0.87 20.04 -1.04
N GLU A 82 0.40 19.86 -1.42
CA GLU A 82 1.37 18.97 -0.77
C GLU A 82 1.61 19.38 0.69
N GLY A 83 1.72 20.68 0.96
CA GLY A 83 1.85 21.26 2.30
C GLY A 83 0.56 21.23 3.13
N GLY A 84 -0.48 20.48 2.72
CA GLY A 84 -1.72 20.36 3.48
C GLY A 84 -2.63 21.58 3.40
N CYS A 85 -2.41 22.49 2.45
CA CYS A 85 -3.17 23.74 2.27
C CYS A 85 -3.16 24.65 3.51
N THR A 86 -2.08 24.60 4.30
CA THR A 86 -1.91 25.40 5.51
C THR A 86 -1.30 26.76 5.20
N VAL A 87 -1.73 27.79 5.93
CA VAL A 87 -1.22 29.16 5.77
C VAL A 87 -0.32 29.46 6.95
N SER A 88 0.96 29.74 6.67
CA SER A 88 1.97 30.06 7.68
C SER A 88 2.28 31.55 7.70
N CYS A 89 3.01 31.98 8.74
CA CYS A 89 3.53 33.33 8.82
C CYS A 89 4.37 33.69 7.59
N LEU A 90 4.25 34.94 7.12
CA LEU A 90 5.01 35.48 5.99
C LEU A 90 6.42 35.96 6.35
N ALA A 91 6.71 36.11 7.64
CA ALA A 91 8.04 36.50 8.08
C ALA A 91 9.05 35.38 7.77
N GLU A 92 10.11 35.72 7.06
CA GLU A 92 11.13 34.79 6.61
C GLU A 92 11.78 34.08 7.80
N GLY A 93 11.83 32.74 7.76
CA GLY A 93 12.40 31.92 8.83
C GLY A 93 11.57 31.87 10.12
N CYS A 94 10.32 32.35 10.13
CA CYS A 94 9.49 32.29 11.32
C CYS A 94 9.15 30.83 11.68
N PRO A 95 9.47 30.35 12.90
CA PRO A 95 9.25 28.97 13.31
C PRO A 95 7.82 28.70 13.77
N SER A 96 6.92 29.70 13.70
CA SER A 96 5.54 29.55 14.15
C SER A 96 4.82 28.48 13.33
N GLU A 97 3.98 27.70 14.01
CA GLU A 97 3.02 26.82 13.34
C GLU A 97 2.10 27.60 12.41
N SER A 98 1.53 26.89 11.43
CA SER A 98 0.52 27.46 10.55
C SER A 98 -0.69 27.95 11.34
N PHE A 99 -1.31 29.03 10.86
CA PHE A 99 -2.54 29.54 11.44
C PHE A 99 -3.65 28.48 11.40
N SER A 100 -4.50 28.48 12.43
CA SER A 100 -5.63 27.56 12.45
C SER A 100 -6.63 27.90 11.35
N SER A 101 -7.39 26.91 10.88
CA SER A 101 -8.40 27.13 9.85
C SER A 101 -9.48 28.12 10.29
N ILE A 102 -9.78 28.16 11.59
CA ILE A 102 -10.76 29.07 12.17
C ILE A 102 -10.25 30.50 12.05
N GLU A 103 -9.05 30.80 12.57
CA GLU A 103 -8.45 32.14 12.54
C GLU A 103 -8.36 32.70 11.12
N ILE A 104 -7.94 31.87 10.16
CA ILE A 104 -7.89 32.27 8.75
C ILE A 104 -9.29 32.63 8.25
N SER A 105 -10.27 31.75 8.48
CA SER A 105 -11.64 31.91 7.96
C SER A 105 -12.30 33.23 8.39
N TRP A 106 -12.09 33.67 9.64
CA TRP A 106 -12.61 34.95 10.15
C TRP A 106 -12.13 36.18 9.38
N HIS A 107 -10.96 36.12 8.75
CA HIS A 107 -10.32 37.25 8.08
C HIS A 107 -10.32 37.15 6.56
N LEU A 108 -10.77 36.03 5.98
CA LEU A 108 -10.88 35.87 4.53
C LEU A 108 -12.16 36.52 3.99
N HIS A 109 -12.05 37.13 2.82
CA HIS A 109 -13.19 37.49 2.00
C HIS A 109 -13.91 36.24 1.54
N VAL A 110 -15.24 36.33 1.41
CA VAL A 110 -16.09 35.20 1.04
C VAL A 110 -15.62 34.43 -0.20
N HIS A 111 -15.13 35.13 -1.22
CA HIS A 111 -14.66 34.49 -2.46
C HIS A 111 -13.30 33.80 -2.28
N ILE A 112 -12.36 34.39 -1.52
CA ILE A 112 -11.06 33.79 -1.21
C ILE A 112 -11.23 32.58 -0.28
N HIS A 113 -12.14 32.69 0.69
CA HIS A 113 -12.52 31.57 1.54
C HIS A 113 -13.04 30.39 0.72
N ALA A 114 -13.97 30.64 -0.22
CA ALA A 114 -14.50 29.60 -1.10
C ALA A 114 -13.41 28.96 -1.98
N GLN A 115 -12.47 29.76 -2.51
CA GLN A 115 -11.33 29.24 -3.28
C GLN A 115 -10.41 28.36 -2.43
N TRP A 116 -10.05 28.81 -1.23
CA TRP A 116 -9.20 28.07 -0.31
C TRP A 116 -9.84 26.75 0.13
N GLU A 117 -11.12 26.76 0.51
CA GLU A 117 -11.87 25.54 0.84
C GLU A 117 -11.97 24.59 -0.36
N GLY A 118 -12.16 25.12 -1.57
CA GLY A 118 -12.14 24.33 -2.80
C GLY A 118 -10.81 23.59 -2.99
N VAL A 119 -9.68 24.29 -2.84
CA VAL A 119 -8.35 23.67 -2.94
C VAL A 119 -8.11 22.64 -1.84
N ARG A 120 -8.57 22.90 -0.61
CA ARG A 120 -8.50 21.93 0.49
C ARG A 120 -9.29 20.65 0.20
N LEU A 121 -10.50 20.79 -0.34
CA LEU A 121 -11.35 19.67 -0.73
C LEU A 121 -10.71 18.87 -1.86
N GLU A 122 -10.23 19.53 -2.91
CA GLU A 122 -9.52 18.88 -4.01
C GLU A 122 -8.29 18.11 -3.52
N ALA A 123 -7.46 18.72 -2.67
CA ALA A 123 -6.28 18.06 -2.12
C ALA A 123 -6.65 16.84 -1.27
N ALA A 124 -7.75 16.91 -0.50
CA ALA A 124 -8.26 15.77 0.26
C ALA A 124 -8.75 14.64 -0.66
N GLN A 125 -9.46 14.98 -1.74
CA GLN A 125 -9.93 14.02 -2.75
C GLN A 125 -8.77 13.35 -3.49
N GLU A 126 -7.76 14.11 -3.89
CA GLU A 126 -6.55 13.61 -4.57
C GLU A 126 -5.78 12.63 -3.68
N ARG A 127 -5.60 12.95 -2.39
CA ARG A 127 -4.97 12.04 -1.41
C ARG A 127 -5.75 10.74 -1.28
N LEU A 128 -7.07 10.82 -1.13
CA LEU A 128 -7.93 9.64 -1.05
C LEU A 128 -7.86 8.79 -2.32
N CYS A 129 -7.97 9.40 -3.50
CA CYS A 129 -7.86 8.70 -4.78
C CYS A 129 -6.52 7.99 -4.95
N THR A 130 -5.42 8.64 -4.54
CA THR A 130 -4.08 8.06 -4.62
C THR A 130 -3.97 6.83 -3.72
N GLU A 131 -4.49 6.92 -2.49
CA GLU A 131 -4.46 5.81 -1.54
C GLU A 131 -5.30 4.61 -2.03
N ILE A 132 -6.53 4.87 -2.50
CA ILE A 132 -7.40 3.82 -3.04
C ILE A 132 -6.76 3.14 -4.25
N LYS A 133 -6.16 3.90 -5.16
CA LYS A 133 -5.47 3.34 -6.33
C LYS A 133 -4.30 2.46 -5.91
N ARG A 134 -3.49 2.92 -4.95
CA ARG A 134 -2.36 2.16 -4.41
C ARG A 134 -2.82 0.84 -3.79
N GLU A 135 -3.86 0.86 -2.97
CA GLU A 135 -4.42 -0.36 -2.38
C GLU A 135 -4.97 -1.33 -3.44
N PHE A 136 -5.66 -0.80 -4.45
CA PHE A 136 -6.23 -1.61 -5.51
C PHE A 136 -5.14 -2.28 -6.35
N GLU A 137 -4.10 -1.53 -6.75
CA GLU A 137 -2.95 -2.06 -7.48
C GLU A 137 -2.23 -3.15 -6.70
N GLN A 138 -2.04 -2.97 -5.38
CA GLN A 138 -1.44 -3.98 -4.52
C GLN A 138 -2.30 -5.26 -4.44
N LYS A 139 -3.62 -5.11 -4.28
CA LYS A 139 -4.54 -6.26 -4.26
C LYS A 139 -4.54 -7.01 -5.60
N LEU A 140 -4.55 -6.28 -6.72
CA LEU A 140 -4.53 -6.90 -8.05
C LEU A 140 -3.25 -7.68 -8.28
N LYS A 141 -2.08 -7.11 -7.95
CA LYS A 141 -0.79 -7.81 -8.05
C LYS A 141 -0.77 -9.10 -7.23
N ARG A 142 -1.28 -9.06 -6.00
CA ARG A 142 -1.34 -10.24 -5.14
C ARG A 142 -2.23 -11.34 -5.73
N LEU A 143 -3.42 -10.99 -6.21
CA LEU A 143 -4.33 -11.96 -6.84
C LEU A 143 -3.72 -12.60 -8.09
N LEU A 144 -2.98 -11.85 -8.90
CA LEU A 144 -2.29 -12.40 -10.07
C LEU A 144 -1.21 -13.40 -9.67
N ILE A 145 -0.39 -13.08 -8.66
CA ILE A 145 0.63 -14.00 -8.16
C ILE A 145 0.00 -15.27 -7.57
N GLU A 146 -1.08 -15.12 -6.79
CA GLU A 146 -1.82 -16.25 -6.23
C GLU A 146 -2.39 -17.17 -7.33
N ASP A 147 -2.99 -16.61 -8.38
CA ASP A 147 -3.57 -17.36 -9.52
C ASP A 147 -2.49 -18.08 -10.33
N GLU A 148 -1.38 -17.39 -10.65
CA GLU A 148 -0.23 -17.99 -11.34
C GLU A 148 0.40 -19.12 -10.51
N ALA A 149 0.56 -18.91 -9.20
CA ALA A 149 1.09 -19.92 -8.30
C ALA A 149 0.17 -21.14 -8.19
N GLN A 150 -1.15 -20.93 -8.12
CA GLN A 150 -2.14 -21.99 -8.08
C GLN A 150 -2.06 -22.86 -9.35
N TRP A 151 -2.01 -22.23 -10.53
CA TRP A 151 -1.86 -22.93 -11.80
C TRP A 151 -0.55 -23.74 -11.84
N LYS A 152 0.54 -23.19 -11.30
CA LYS A 152 1.82 -23.90 -11.19
C LYS A 152 1.78 -25.08 -10.24
N VAL A 153 1.07 -24.97 -9.13
CA VAL A 153 0.88 -26.09 -8.20
C VAL A 153 0.09 -27.20 -8.89
N GLU A 154 -0.97 -26.87 -9.62
CA GLU A 154 -1.74 -27.84 -10.41
C GLU A 154 -0.87 -28.54 -11.46
N GLU A 155 -0.03 -27.79 -12.18
CA GLU A 155 0.95 -28.33 -13.13
C GLU A 155 1.94 -29.29 -12.43
N ILE A 156 2.47 -28.93 -11.26
CA ILE A 156 3.39 -29.79 -10.49
C ILE A 156 2.67 -31.06 -9.99
N VAL A 157 1.43 -30.94 -9.52
CA VAL A 157 0.63 -32.10 -9.09
C VAL A 157 0.41 -33.07 -10.24
N GLU A 158 0.04 -32.53 -11.39
CA GLU A 158 -0.28 -33.29 -12.59
C GLU A 158 0.96 -33.94 -13.22
N GLU A 159 2.05 -33.20 -13.42
CA GLU A 159 3.23 -33.66 -14.17
C GLU A 159 4.29 -34.35 -13.31
N VAL A 160 4.37 -34.04 -12.01
CA VAL A 160 5.47 -34.50 -11.15
C VAL A 160 4.97 -35.44 -10.06
N LEU A 161 3.96 -35.03 -9.30
CA LEU A 161 3.54 -35.79 -8.12
C LEU A 161 2.70 -37.02 -8.48
N THR A 162 1.97 -36.96 -9.59
CA THR A 162 1.16 -38.06 -10.10
C THR A 162 2.00 -38.93 -11.04
N LEU A 163 2.24 -40.19 -10.65
CA LEU A 163 2.97 -41.14 -11.47
C LEU A 163 2.12 -41.59 -12.66
N LYS A 164 2.63 -41.39 -13.88
CA LYS A 164 1.90 -41.62 -15.13
C LYS A 164 2.78 -42.28 -16.17
N TYR A 165 2.14 -43.05 -17.04
CA TYR A 165 2.81 -43.58 -18.23
C TYR A 165 3.05 -42.44 -19.26
N PRO A 166 4.27 -42.30 -19.82
CA PRO A 166 4.66 -41.17 -20.68
C PRO A 166 3.80 -40.93 -21.93
N LYS A 167 3.25 -41.97 -22.57
CA LYS A 167 2.48 -41.78 -23.83
C LYS A 167 1.01 -41.49 -23.59
N CYS A 168 0.30 -42.34 -22.85
CA CYS A 168 -1.14 -42.18 -22.67
C CYS A 168 -1.54 -41.48 -21.36
N ARG A 169 -0.56 -41.09 -20.53
CA ARG A 169 -0.74 -40.31 -19.30
C ARG A 169 -1.66 -40.94 -18.24
N THR A 170 -1.96 -42.23 -18.36
CA THR A 170 -2.73 -42.98 -17.36
C THR A 170 -1.92 -43.08 -16.08
N ALA A 171 -2.53 -42.68 -14.97
CA ALA A 171 -1.91 -42.78 -13.65
C ALA A 171 -1.81 -44.24 -13.20
N PHE A 172 -0.78 -44.55 -12.43
CA PHE A 172 -0.58 -45.88 -11.84
C PHE A 172 -0.14 -45.75 -10.38
N ALA A 173 -0.64 -46.65 -9.53
CA ALA A 173 -0.35 -46.67 -8.09
C ALA A 173 0.08 -48.06 -7.60
N ASP A 174 -0.26 -49.12 -8.33
CA ASP A 174 -0.05 -50.49 -7.88
C ASP A 174 1.39 -50.92 -8.15
N PHE A 175 2.16 -51.05 -7.08
CA PHE A 175 3.50 -51.65 -7.10
C PHE A 175 3.44 -53.01 -6.43
N ASP A 176 3.75 -54.07 -7.19
CA ASP A 176 3.69 -55.47 -6.76
C ASP A 176 5.08 -56.07 -6.49
N GLY A 177 6.13 -55.23 -6.50
CA GLY A 177 7.52 -55.65 -6.33
C GLY A 177 8.32 -55.68 -7.63
N CYS A 178 7.68 -55.67 -8.80
CA CYS A 178 8.36 -55.58 -10.10
C CYS A 178 8.44 -54.14 -10.59
N THR A 179 9.62 -53.69 -11.03
CA THR A 179 9.83 -52.33 -11.56
C THR A 179 9.75 -52.22 -13.08
N ALA A 180 9.46 -53.33 -13.77
CA ALA A 180 8.99 -53.36 -15.16
C ALA A 180 7.45 -53.26 -15.15
N LEU A 181 6.94 -52.03 -15.28
CA LEU A 181 5.51 -51.76 -15.11
C LEU A 181 4.78 -51.84 -16.45
N THR A 182 3.53 -52.29 -16.43
CA THR A 182 2.66 -52.34 -17.61
C THR A 182 1.52 -51.33 -17.47
N CYS A 183 1.31 -50.50 -18.49
CA CYS A 183 0.22 -49.54 -18.48
C CYS A 183 -1.14 -50.23 -18.70
N VAL A 184 -2.08 -50.03 -17.78
CA VAL A 184 -3.42 -50.63 -17.84
C VAL A 184 -4.26 -50.18 -19.04
N ASN A 185 -3.98 -49.01 -19.62
CA ASN A 185 -4.77 -48.45 -20.71
C ASN A 185 -4.28 -48.92 -22.10
N CYS A 186 -2.96 -48.92 -22.33
CA CYS A 186 -2.40 -49.25 -23.65
C CYS A 186 -1.63 -50.58 -23.69
N GLY A 187 -1.41 -51.23 -22.55
CA GLY A 187 -0.68 -52.50 -22.45
C GLY A 187 0.82 -52.41 -22.74
N CYS A 188 1.38 -51.20 -22.88
CA CYS A 188 2.82 -51.02 -23.08
C CYS A 188 3.57 -51.13 -21.75
N GLU A 189 4.80 -51.63 -21.83
CA GLU A 189 5.71 -51.73 -20.70
C GLU A 189 6.63 -50.52 -20.60
N PHE A 190 6.95 -50.14 -19.37
CA PHE A 190 7.83 -49.00 -19.07
C PHE A 190 8.63 -49.22 -17.80
N CYS A 191 9.72 -48.48 -17.69
CA CYS A 191 10.56 -48.50 -16.51
C CYS A 191 9.90 -47.73 -15.35
N GLY A 192 9.70 -48.39 -14.21
CA GLY A 192 9.14 -47.77 -13.02
C GLY A 192 10.03 -46.68 -12.40
N TYR A 193 11.34 -46.71 -12.64
CA TYR A 193 12.27 -45.70 -12.11
C TYR A 193 12.25 -44.41 -12.95
N CYS A 194 12.59 -44.50 -14.23
CA CYS A 194 12.74 -43.33 -15.09
C CYS A 194 11.48 -42.96 -15.89
N LEU A 195 10.46 -43.82 -15.86
CA LEU A 195 9.23 -43.71 -16.67
C LEU A 195 9.50 -43.68 -18.17
N LEU A 196 10.61 -44.28 -18.63
CA LEU A 196 10.89 -44.45 -20.05
C LEU A 196 9.95 -45.52 -20.62
N ASP A 197 9.31 -45.20 -21.75
CA ASP A 197 8.55 -46.17 -22.52
C ASP A 197 9.48 -47.21 -23.17
N CYS A 198 9.32 -48.47 -22.78
CA CYS A 198 10.11 -49.60 -23.30
C CYS A 198 9.31 -50.42 -24.34
N GLY A 199 8.09 -49.99 -24.67
CA GLY A 199 7.26 -50.64 -25.67
C GLY A 199 6.66 -51.94 -25.15
N ARG A 200 7.30 -53.08 -25.45
CA ARG A 200 6.77 -54.42 -25.13
C ARG A 200 7.59 -55.18 -24.09
N ASP A 201 8.78 -54.69 -23.75
CA ASP A 201 9.62 -55.34 -22.75
C ASP A 201 10.44 -54.30 -21.98
N ALA A 202 10.04 -54.01 -20.74
CA ALA A 202 10.79 -53.16 -19.84
C ALA A 202 11.88 -53.93 -19.07
N HIS A 203 11.88 -55.26 -19.10
CA HIS A 203 12.84 -56.10 -18.37
C HIS A 203 14.27 -55.94 -18.88
N ASP A 204 14.45 -55.56 -20.15
CA ASP A 204 15.77 -55.25 -20.71
C ASP A 204 16.34 -53.93 -20.18
N HIS A 205 15.50 -52.90 -19.95
CA HIS A 205 15.98 -51.59 -19.51
C HIS A 205 16.16 -51.52 -18.00
N VAL A 206 15.19 -52.02 -17.24
CA VAL A 206 15.05 -51.83 -15.79
C VAL A 206 16.32 -52.22 -14.99
N PRO A 207 16.98 -53.37 -15.24
CA PRO A 207 18.20 -53.76 -14.52
C PRO A 207 19.39 -52.82 -14.73
N TRP A 208 19.41 -52.11 -15.86
CA TRP A 208 20.49 -51.22 -16.27
C TRP A 208 20.08 -49.74 -16.17
N CYS A 209 18.94 -49.45 -15.55
CA CYS A 209 18.46 -48.08 -15.41
C CYS A 209 19.45 -47.27 -14.56
N PRO A 210 19.97 -46.12 -15.04
CA PRO A 210 20.98 -45.33 -14.32
C PRO A 210 20.52 -44.81 -12.95
N ILE A 211 19.21 -44.78 -12.72
CA ILE A 211 18.58 -44.28 -11.49
C ILE A 211 17.82 -45.39 -10.73
N GLY A 212 17.97 -46.65 -11.15
CA GLY A 212 17.28 -47.81 -10.57
C GLY A 212 18.21 -48.71 -9.76
N GLU A 213 17.62 -49.64 -9.01
CA GLU A 213 18.36 -50.56 -8.12
C GLU A 213 18.08 -52.05 -8.40
N GLY A 214 17.80 -52.36 -9.67
CA GLY A 214 17.49 -53.71 -10.14
C GLY A 214 15.99 -53.92 -10.39
N MET A 215 15.65 -55.14 -10.82
CA MET A 215 14.30 -55.48 -11.29
C MET A 215 13.25 -55.55 -10.19
N TYR A 216 13.64 -56.02 -9.00
CA TYR A 216 12.75 -56.20 -7.87
C TYR A 216 13.22 -55.37 -6.69
N VAL A 217 12.30 -54.59 -6.11
CA VAL A 217 12.58 -53.80 -4.90
C VAL A 217 11.41 -53.91 -3.92
N GLY A 218 11.69 -53.77 -2.63
CA GLY A 218 10.65 -53.71 -1.61
C GLY A 218 9.85 -52.40 -1.71
N GLN A 219 8.60 -52.42 -1.22
CA GLN A 219 7.70 -51.27 -1.25
C GLN A 219 8.31 -50.01 -0.58
N GLU A 220 8.94 -50.16 0.58
CA GLU A 220 9.58 -49.03 1.28
C GLU A 220 10.70 -48.41 0.44
N ARG A 221 11.50 -49.24 -0.23
CA ARG A 221 12.59 -48.75 -1.10
C ARG A 221 12.05 -48.07 -2.35
N TRP A 222 11.00 -48.63 -2.95
CA TRP A 222 10.28 -48.01 -4.06
C TRP A 222 9.75 -46.62 -3.68
N GLU A 223 9.08 -46.49 -2.54
CA GLU A 223 8.57 -45.20 -2.05
C GLU A 223 9.69 -44.18 -1.79
N GLN A 224 10.85 -44.62 -1.28
CA GLN A 224 12.04 -43.76 -1.16
C GLN A 224 12.53 -43.25 -2.52
N LEU A 225 12.72 -44.14 -3.49
CA LEU A 225 13.19 -43.78 -4.84
C LEU A 225 12.21 -42.83 -5.56
N GLN A 226 10.90 -43.08 -5.43
CA GLN A 226 9.89 -42.17 -5.99
C GLN A 226 9.89 -40.81 -5.31
N ARG A 227 10.11 -40.74 -3.99
CA ARG A 227 10.27 -39.47 -3.27
C ARG A 227 11.50 -38.71 -3.73
N GLU A 228 12.64 -39.38 -3.89
CA GLU A 228 13.89 -38.77 -4.38
C GLU A 228 13.73 -38.20 -5.80
N ARG A 229 13.10 -38.97 -6.70
CA ARG A 229 12.77 -38.54 -8.06
C ARG A 229 11.87 -37.29 -8.06
N LYS A 230 10.76 -37.34 -7.32
CA LYS A 230 9.81 -36.21 -7.22
C LYS A 230 10.49 -34.97 -6.64
N ARG A 231 11.30 -35.13 -5.58
CA ARG A 231 12.08 -34.05 -4.97
C ARG A 231 12.98 -33.36 -6.02
N HIS A 232 13.72 -34.14 -6.80
CA HIS A 232 14.60 -33.58 -7.83
C HIS A 232 13.81 -32.82 -8.92
N GLN A 233 12.68 -33.37 -9.37
CA GLN A 233 11.84 -32.74 -10.38
C GLN A 233 11.18 -31.45 -9.87
N ILE A 234 10.63 -31.45 -8.65
CA ILE A 234 10.07 -30.24 -8.02
C ILE A 234 11.17 -29.18 -7.89
N GLY A 235 12.36 -29.55 -7.40
CA GLY A 235 13.49 -28.62 -7.30
C GLY A 235 13.86 -27.99 -8.65
N GLY A 236 13.85 -28.78 -9.73
CA GLY A 236 14.11 -28.29 -11.08
C GLY A 236 13.03 -27.36 -11.64
N VAL A 237 11.76 -27.55 -11.28
CA VAL A 237 10.66 -26.64 -11.65
C VAL A 237 10.77 -25.34 -10.83
N VAL A 238 10.87 -25.46 -9.51
CA VAL A 238 10.93 -24.33 -8.57
C VAL A 238 12.15 -23.44 -8.80
N ALA A 239 13.30 -24.01 -9.18
CA ALA A 239 14.52 -23.24 -9.49
C ALA A 239 14.37 -22.31 -10.71
N LYS A 240 13.41 -22.57 -11.60
CA LYS A 240 13.14 -21.74 -12.79
C LYS A 240 12.16 -20.60 -12.53
N LEU A 241 11.48 -20.60 -11.37
CA LEU A 241 10.47 -19.61 -11.03
C LEU A 241 11.08 -18.31 -10.49
N GLY A 242 10.35 -17.20 -10.66
CA GLY A 242 10.68 -15.91 -10.05
C GLY A 242 10.72 -15.99 -8.52
N VAL A 243 11.29 -15.00 -7.84
CA VAL A 243 11.42 -15.02 -6.36
C VAL A 243 10.06 -15.01 -5.67
N GLU A 244 9.15 -14.12 -6.12
CA GLU A 244 7.81 -13.96 -5.54
C GLU A 244 6.92 -15.18 -5.84
N GLU A 245 6.86 -15.60 -7.11
CA GLU A 245 6.14 -16.79 -7.56
C GLU A 245 6.61 -18.07 -6.84
N ARG A 246 7.93 -18.26 -6.69
CA ARG A 246 8.50 -19.40 -5.98
C ARG A 246 8.08 -19.46 -4.52
N ALA A 247 8.05 -18.33 -3.82
CA ALA A 247 7.65 -18.30 -2.42
C ALA A 247 6.19 -18.76 -2.26
N GLU A 248 5.30 -18.26 -3.12
CA GLU A 248 3.88 -18.61 -3.10
C GLU A 248 3.65 -20.07 -3.52
N VAL A 249 4.28 -20.53 -4.60
CA VAL A 249 4.21 -21.93 -5.05
C VAL A 249 4.70 -22.88 -3.96
N LEU A 250 5.82 -22.58 -3.29
CA LEU A 250 6.31 -23.40 -2.19
C LEU A 250 5.36 -23.41 -1.00
N HIS A 251 4.74 -22.28 -0.68
CA HIS A 251 3.73 -22.18 0.38
C HIS A 251 2.52 -23.10 0.11
N LEU A 252 1.98 -23.02 -1.11
CA LEU A 252 0.83 -23.85 -1.53
C LEU A 252 1.18 -25.33 -1.71
N LEU A 253 2.41 -25.64 -2.14
CA LEU A 253 2.87 -27.01 -2.38
C LEU A 253 3.29 -27.73 -1.08
N GLN A 254 3.63 -26.99 -0.02
CA GLN A 254 4.15 -27.52 1.24
C GLN A 254 3.27 -28.62 1.87
N PRO A 255 1.93 -28.47 2.01
CA PRO A 255 1.09 -29.53 2.56
C PRO A 255 1.15 -30.82 1.75
N LEU A 256 1.12 -30.72 0.41
CA LEU A 256 1.19 -31.86 -0.50
C LEU A 256 2.54 -32.57 -0.46
N MET A 257 3.61 -31.82 -0.22
CA MET A 257 4.95 -32.38 -0.02
C MET A 257 5.06 -33.10 1.33
N GLN A 258 4.50 -32.53 2.40
CA GLN A 258 4.51 -33.11 3.74
C GLN A 258 3.73 -34.44 3.78
N GLU A 259 2.54 -34.49 3.19
CA GLU A 259 1.75 -35.73 3.07
C GLU A 259 2.51 -36.85 2.36
N ARG A 260 3.39 -36.49 1.42
CA ARG A 260 4.18 -37.43 0.61
C ARG A 260 5.61 -37.63 1.13
N GLY A 261 5.96 -37.03 2.27
CA GLY A 261 7.30 -37.12 2.87
C GLY A 261 8.44 -36.57 1.99
N ILE A 262 8.16 -35.57 1.16
CA ILE A 262 9.13 -34.90 0.29
C ILE A 262 9.66 -33.66 1.00
N ILE A 263 10.98 -33.55 1.15
CA ILE A 263 11.65 -32.38 1.75
C ILE A 263 12.57 -31.76 0.71
N LEU A 264 12.41 -30.48 0.41
CA LEU A 264 13.37 -29.71 -0.39
C LEU A 264 14.42 -29.13 0.56
N GLU A 265 15.69 -29.36 0.28
CA GLU A 265 16.78 -28.64 0.94
C GLU A 265 16.73 -27.19 0.44
N SER A 266 16.66 -26.25 1.39
CA SER A 266 16.57 -24.80 1.18
C SER A 266 17.82 -24.22 0.53
#